data_AF-A0A0H4PJG3-F1
#
_entry.id   AF-A0A0H4PJG3-F1
#
_cell.length_a   1.000
_cell.length_b   1.000
_cell.length_c   1.000
_cell.angle_alpha   90.00
_cell.angle_beta   90.00
_cell.angle_gamma   90.00
#
_symmetry.space_group_name_H-M   'P 1'
#
loop_
_entity.id
_entity.type
_entity.pdbx_description
1 polymer ?
#
loop_
_entity_poly.entity_id
_entity_poly.type
_entity_poly.pdbx_seq_one_letter_code
_entity_poly.pdbx_strand_id
1 'polypeptide(L)'
;DYLTADQEKNYVVAQANIRLSDKGEILDEQVVARFQGENIIATRNDVDYVDVSPKQIVSIATSCIPFLENDDANRALMGANMQRQAIPLISPNSPYVGTGVEYAAARDSGLAIVSQYDGSIDYVDATRIVLKTKEGLKNYNLDTFVRSNQGTSLTHVPLVKQGQKVEKGQVLADGPSIDKGELALGQNVVVAFTTWNGYNYEDAIIVSERLVSEDVFTSIHIEEYTIERRQTKQGAEEITREIPNISENARKFLDDDGLVIIGTEVKPGDILVGKVTPKGQTQLSPEDKLLQAIFGEKSKNVKDNSLRVPNGGEGIIQAIKRFPRE
;
A
#
# COMPACT_ATOMS: atom_id res chain seq x y z
N ASP A 1 21.80 6.76 29.05
CA ASP A 1 20.84 7.81 29.46
C ASP A 1 20.23 8.49 28.27
N TYR A 2 19.03 9.06 28.42
CA TYR A 2 18.45 9.95 27.42
C TYR A 2 18.77 11.38 27.81
N LEU A 3 19.50 12.09 26.96
CA LEU A 3 19.92 13.47 27.17
C LEU A 3 19.11 14.40 26.26
N THR A 4 18.68 15.55 26.79
CA THR A 4 18.16 16.64 25.95
C THR A 4 19.30 17.43 25.32
N ALA A 5 19.02 18.19 24.27
CA ALA A 5 20.03 18.99 23.56
C ALA A 5 20.77 20.00 24.47
N ASP A 6 20.11 20.51 25.52
CA ASP A 6 20.76 21.42 26.48
C ASP A 6 21.59 20.68 27.53
N GLN A 7 21.23 19.43 27.86
CA GLN A 7 22.02 18.59 28.74
C GLN A 7 23.29 18.09 28.04
N GLU A 8 23.18 17.65 26.78
CA GLU A 8 24.30 17.13 25.98
C GLU A 8 25.44 18.15 25.85
N LYS A 9 25.15 19.45 25.80
CA LYS A 9 26.17 20.52 25.72
C LYS A 9 27.17 20.53 26.88
N ASN A 10 26.83 19.93 28.01
CA ASN A 10 27.70 19.88 29.19
C ASN A 10 28.61 18.66 29.21
N TYR A 11 28.47 17.75 28.25
CA TYR A 11 29.16 16.46 28.22
C TYR A 11 29.96 16.27 26.93
N VAL A 12 31.05 15.51 27.02
CA VAL A 12 31.84 15.08 25.87
C VAL A 12 31.32 13.73 25.39
N VAL A 13 30.77 13.69 24.16
CA VAL A 13 30.15 12.49 23.60
C VAL A 13 31.01 11.91 22.49
N ALA A 14 31.52 10.69 22.67
CA ALA A 14 32.30 9.97 21.67
C ALA A 14 31.42 9.25 20.64
N GLN A 15 31.98 9.03 19.45
CA GLN A 15 31.29 8.33 18.34
C GLN A 15 31.06 6.85 18.66
N ALA A 16 30.04 6.25 18.03
CA ALA A 16 29.68 4.84 18.24
C ALA A 16 30.68 3.84 17.66
N ASN A 17 31.60 4.28 16.79
CA ASN A 17 32.59 3.45 16.11
C ASN A 17 33.90 3.25 16.91
N ILE A 18 34.01 3.81 18.11
CA ILE A 18 35.19 3.67 18.95
C ILE A 18 35.40 2.22 19.39
N ARG A 19 36.66 1.83 19.58
CA ARG A 19 37.00 0.48 20.02
C ARG A 19 36.90 0.37 21.54
N LEU A 20 35.99 -0.49 21.99
CA LEU A 20 35.76 -0.79 23.39
C LEU A 20 36.30 -2.18 23.74
N SER A 21 36.79 -2.36 24.97
CA SER A 21 37.12 -3.66 25.53
C SER A 21 35.86 -4.41 25.97
N ASP A 22 35.95 -5.71 26.26
CA ASP A 22 34.85 -6.52 26.81
C ASP A 22 34.30 -5.98 28.15
N LYS A 23 35.09 -5.14 28.82
CA LYS A 23 34.71 -4.47 30.07
C LYS A 23 34.11 -3.07 29.86
N GLY A 24 33.94 -2.65 28.60
CA GLY A 24 33.42 -1.32 28.23
C GLY A 24 34.44 -0.20 28.31
N GLU A 25 35.74 -0.50 28.39
CA GLU A 25 36.80 0.52 28.45
C GLU A 25 37.23 0.94 27.04
N ILE A 26 37.45 2.23 26.83
CA ILE A 26 37.97 2.76 25.57
C ILE A 26 39.44 2.33 25.41
N LEU A 27 39.75 1.65 24.29
CA LEU A 27 41.09 1.11 24.02
C LEU A 27 42.06 2.19 23.52
N ASP A 28 41.56 3.09 22.67
CA ASP A 28 42.33 4.17 22.07
C ASP A 28 42.61 5.30 23.08
N GLU A 29 43.83 5.85 23.09
CA GLU A 29 44.19 6.96 24.00
C GLU A 29 43.47 8.26 23.67
N GLN A 30 43.24 8.48 22.38
CA GLN A 30 42.55 9.64 21.84
C GLN A 30 41.41 9.17 20.93
N VAL A 31 40.24 9.78 21.10
CA VAL A 31 39.04 9.47 20.31
C VAL A 31 38.40 10.74 19.78
N VAL A 32 37.71 10.61 18.64
CA VAL A 32 36.90 11.71 18.10
C VAL A 32 35.61 11.78 18.90
N ALA A 33 35.35 12.95 19.47
CA ALA A 33 34.17 13.24 20.26
C ALA A 33 33.54 14.57 19.82
N ARG A 34 32.31 14.82 20.24
CA ARG A 34 31.67 16.14 20.12
C ARG A 34 31.52 16.79 21.49
N PHE A 35 31.77 18.09 21.53
CA PHE A 35 31.52 18.94 22.68
C PHE A 35 30.95 20.28 22.19
N GLN A 36 29.81 20.69 22.74
CA GLN A 36 29.13 21.95 22.37
C GLN A 36 28.86 22.14 20.86
N GLY A 37 28.73 21.04 20.10
CA GLY A 37 28.48 21.07 18.66
C GLY A 37 29.73 21.09 17.79
N GLU A 38 30.93 21.12 18.38
CA GLU A 38 32.19 21.02 17.64
C GLU A 38 32.80 19.61 17.78
N ASN A 39 33.45 19.14 16.71
CA ASN A 39 34.20 17.89 16.72
C ASN A 39 35.58 18.16 17.32
N ILE A 40 35.90 17.47 18.41
CA ILE A 40 37.17 17.57 19.13
C ILE A 40 37.85 16.21 19.23
N ILE A 41 39.16 16.23 19.50
CA ILE A 41 39.91 15.04 19.91
C ILE A 41 39.98 15.06 21.43
N ALA A 42 39.32 14.10 22.09
CA ALA A 42 39.31 13.96 23.54
C ALA A 42 40.18 12.77 23.96
N THR A 43 40.78 12.84 25.15
CA THR A 43 41.42 11.65 25.71
C THR A 43 40.38 10.72 26.31
N ARG A 44 40.70 9.42 26.43
CA ARG A 44 39.76 8.42 26.98
C ARG A 44 39.14 8.79 28.34
N ASN A 45 39.84 9.59 29.14
CA ASN A 45 39.39 9.99 30.49
C ASN A 45 38.44 11.19 30.47
N ASP A 46 38.42 11.95 29.36
CA ASP A 46 37.61 13.16 29.21
C ASP A 46 36.24 12.85 28.57
N VAL A 47 35.98 11.59 28.18
CA VAL A 47 34.74 11.16 27.53
C VAL A 47 33.71 10.78 28.59
N ASP A 48 32.55 11.45 28.56
CA ASP A 48 31.45 11.19 29.49
C ASP A 48 30.46 10.14 28.95
N TYR A 49 30.15 10.20 27.65
CA TYR A 49 29.18 9.32 26.99
C TYR A 49 29.68 8.82 25.65
N VAL A 50 29.08 7.72 25.18
CA VAL A 50 29.32 7.14 23.85
C VAL A 50 27.98 6.97 23.15
N ASP A 51 27.93 7.31 21.86
CA ASP A 51 26.76 7.07 21.01
C ASP A 51 26.35 5.59 21.01
N VAL A 52 25.04 5.30 21.14
CA VAL A 52 24.54 3.93 21.37
C VAL A 52 24.68 3.05 20.12
N SER A 53 24.46 3.64 18.95
CA SER A 53 24.53 2.95 17.67
C SER A 53 24.87 3.94 16.56
N PRO A 54 25.65 3.53 15.54
CA PRO A 54 25.84 4.34 14.33
C PRO A 54 24.53 4.66 13.60
N LYS A 55 23.47 3.87 13.82
CA LYS A 55 22.15 4.07 13.18
C LYS A 55 21.30 5.15 13.87
N GLN A 56 21.69 5.62 15.05
CA GLN A 56 20.84 6.55 15.83
C GLN A 56 20.67 7.94 15.18
N ILE A 57 21.59 8.33 14.30
CA ILE A 57 21.61 9.64 13.63
C ILE A 57 20.73 9.70 12.38
N VAL A 58 20.27 8.54 11.88
CA VAL A 58 19.52 8.43 10.63
C VAL A 58 18.10 7.94 10.88
N SER A 59 17.19 8.32 9.98
CA SER A 59 15.79 7.86 10.04
C SER A 59 15.67 6.37 9.75
N ILE A 60 14.52 5.75 10.06
CA ILE A 60 14.25 4.33 9.72
C ILE A 60 14.39 4.10 8.20
N ALA A 61 13.82 4.98 7.38
CA ALA A 61 13.90 4.86 5.92
C ALA A 61 15.36 4.93 5.42
N THR A 62 16.12 5.92 5.90
CA THR A 62 17.55 6.04 5.56
C THR A 62 18.36 4.85 6.08
N SER A 63 17.99 4.29 7.22
CA SER A 63 18.64 3.10 7.80
C SER A 63 18.41 1.83 7.00
N CYS A 64 17.40 1.78 6.11
CA CYS A 64 17.16 0.67 5.19
C CYS A 64 18.01 0.75 3.91
N ILE A 65 18.81 1.81 3.72
CA ILE A 65 19.70 1.94 2.57
C ILE A 65 21.02 1.22 2.89
N PRO A 66 21.36 0.11 2.22
CA PRO A 66 22.67 -0.52 2.39
C PRO A 66 23.76 0.36 1.78
N PHE A 67 24.98 0.29 2.36
CA PHE A 67 26.14 1.05 1.88
C PHE A 67 25.97 2.58 1.89
N LEU A 68 25.09 3.10 2.74
CA LEU A 68 24.79 4.53 2.89
C LEU A 68 26.05 5.40 3.03
N GLU A 69 27.09 4.89 3.67
CA GLU A 69 28.36 5.57 3.86
C GLU A 69 29.12 5.86 2.54
N ASN A 70 28.76 5.20 1.44
CA ASN A 70 29.35 5.40 0.12
C ASN A 70 28.50 6.32 -0.77
N ASP A 71 27.29 6.67 -0.34
CA ASP A 71 26.37 7.53 -1.08
C ASP A 71 26.51 8.99 -0.65
N ASP A 72 26.35 9.91 -1.59
CA ASP A 72 26.24 11.32 -1.23
C ASP A 72 24.91 11.62 -0.54
N ALA A 73 24.90 12.63 0.33
CA ALA A 73 23.74 12.95 1.16
C ALA A 73 22.48 13.31 0.35
N ASN A 74 22.64 13.91 -0.84
CA ASN A 74 21.49 14.25 -1.68
C ASN A 74 20.85 12.99 -2.29
N ARG A 75 21.67 12.03 -2.73
CA ARG A 75 21.17 10.73 -3.23
C ARG A 75 20.56 9.89 -2.13
N ALA A 76 21.15 9.87 -0.94
CA ALA A 76 20.55 9.22 0.21
C ALA A 76 19.17 9.81 0.56
N LEU A 77 19.03 11.15 0.53
CA LEU A 77 17.75 11.83 0.74
C LEU A 77 16.72 11.46 -0.32
N MET A 78 17.12 11.47 -1.60
CA MET A 78 16.25 11.04 -2.70
C MET A 78 15.81 9.59 -2.54
N GLY A 79 16.74 8.68 -2.24
CA GLY A 79 16.48 7.25 -2.03
C GLY A 79 15.47 7.02 -0.91
N ALA A 80 15.66 7.64 0.25
CA ALA A 80 14.74 7.52 1.37
C ALA A 80 13.33 8.08 1.05
N ASN A 81 13.25 9.13 0.23
CA ASN A 81 11.97 9.69 -0.21
C ASN A 81 11.27 8.81 -1.25
N MET A 82 12.02 8.25 -2.19
CA MET A 82 11.51 7.35 -3.23
C MET A 82 11.01 6.04 -2.62
N GLN A 83 11.72 5.49 -1.62
CA GLN A 83 11.28 4.28 -0.90
C GLN A 83 9.86 4.42 -0.32
N ARG A 84 9.49 5.60 0.19
CA ARG A 84 8.15 5.84 0.75
C ARG A 84 7.02 5.88 -0.29
N GLN A 85 7.38 5.97 -1.57
CA GLN A 85 6.44 6.01 -2.69
C GLN A 85 6.31 4.64 -3.39
N ALA A 86 7.07 3.64 -2.94
CA ALA A 86 6.98 2.29 -3.49
C ALA A 86 5.58 1.70 -3.26
N ILE A 87 4.98 1.22 -4.34
CA ILE A 87 3.65 0.62 -4.34
C ILE A 87 3.78 -0.87 -4.01
N PRO A 88 2.91 -1.45 -3.15
CA PRO A 88 2.91 -2.88 -2.89
C PRO A 88 2.67 -3.71 -4.15
N LEU A 89 3.54 -4.70 -4.35
CA LEU A 89 3.45 -5.67 -5.44
C LEU A 89 2.59 -6.87 -5.04
N ILE A 90 2.09 -7.63 -6.02
CA ILE A 90 1.35 -8.88 -5.78
C ILE A 90 2.20 -9.89 -4.99
N SER A 91 3.47 -9.99 -5.36
CA SER A 91 4.43 -10.88 -4.72
C SER A 91 5.70 -10.08 -4.48
N PRO A 92 5.88 -9.41 -3.33
CA PRO A 92 7.15 -8.76 -2.99
C PRO A 92 8.20 -9.80 -2.57
N ASN A 93 9.48 -9.43 -2.64
CA ASN A 93 10.58 -10.28 -2.18
C ASN A 93 11.49 -9.51 -1.22
N SER A 94 11.88 -10.14 -0.11
CA SER A 94 12.86 -9.56 0.82
C SER A 94 14.14 -9.16 0.08
N PRO A 95 14.73 -7.99 0.40
CA PRO A 95 15.96 -7.55 -0.25
C PRO A 95 17.10 -8.55 0.03
N TYR A 96 17.83 -8.96 -1.01
CA TYR A 96 19.02 -9.81 -0.83
C TYR A 96 20.15 -9.09 -0.09
N VAL A 97 20.18 -7.75 -0.21
CA VAL A 97 21.12 -6.88 0.48
C VAL A 97 20.31 -5.91 1.34
N GLY A 98 20.20 -6.20 2.63
CA GLY A 98 19.50 -5.38 3.62
C GLY A 98 20.42 -4.95 4.77
N THR A 99 19.88 -4.19 5.71
CA THR A 99 20.61 -3.65 6.88
C THR A 99 20.21 -4.29 8.21
N GLY A 100 19.19 -5.16 8.20
CA GLY A 100 18.56 -5.80 9.36
C GLY A 100 17.47 -4.95 10.02
N VAL A 101 17.25 -3.72 9.56
CA VAL A 101 16.18 -2.84 10.07
C VAL A 101 14.82 -3.24 9.49
N GLU A 102 14.81 -3.96 8.37
CA GLU A 102 13.63 -4.38 7.62
C GLU A 102 12.67 -5.19 8.49
N TYR A 103 13.18 -6.11 9.32
CA TYR A 103 12.37 -6.91 10.24
C TYR A 103 11.69 -6.05 11.30
N ALA A 104 12.44 -5.14 11.93
CA ALA A 104 11.89 -4.24 12.94
C ALA A 104 10.87 -3.28 12.33
N ALA A 105 11.17 -2.72 11.15
CA ALA A 105 10.28 -1.83 10.42
C ALA A 105 8.96 -2.52 10.06
N ALA A 106 9.01 -3.75 9.52
CA ALA A 106 7.82 -4.52 9.17
C ALA A 106 7.00 -4.88 10.41
N ARG A 107 7.63 -5.43 11.45
CA ARG A 107 6.95 -5.84 12.69
C ARG A 107 6.28 -4.67 13.41
N ASP A 108 6.97 -3.54 13.50
CA ASP A 108 6.51 -2.38 14.28
C ASP A 108 5.58 -1.44 13.45
N SER A 109 5.43 -1.68 12.15
CA SER A 109 4.54 -0.90 11.26
C SER A 109 3.04 -1.05 11.56
N GLY A 110 2.65 -2.16 12.17
CA GLY A 110 1.24 -2.55 12.33
C GLY A 110 0.58 -3.12 11.06
N LEU A 111 1.32 -3.25 9.95
CA LEU A 111 0.85 -3.93 8.73
C LEU A 111 1.06 -5.45 8.79
N ALA A 112 2.05 -5.92 9.56
CA ALA A 112 2.20 -7.34 9.86
C ALA A 112 1.33 -7.74 11.04
N ILE A 113 0.77 -8.95 11.00
CA ILE A 113 0.03 -9.49 12.15
C ILE A 113 1.04 -10.14 13.10
N VAL A 114 1.23 -9.54 14.28
CA VAL A 114 2.21 -9.99 15.28
C VAL A 114 1.52 -10.69 16.45
N SER A 115 2.08 -11.82 16.88
CA SER A 115 1.60 -12.55 18.05
C SER A 115 1.85 -11.77 19.33
N GLN A 116 0.81 -11.65 20.16
CA GLN A 116 0.92 -11.00 21.48
C GLN A 116 1.23 -12.00 22.60
N TYR A 117 1.16 -13.29 22.30
CA TYR A 117 1.23 -14.37 23.28
C TYR A 117 2.06 -15.53 22.74
N ASP A 118 2.67 -16.29 23.65
CA ASP A 118 3.24 -17.59 23.30
C ASP A 118 2.13 -18.64 23.16
N GLY A 119 2.28 -19.53 22.18
CA GLY A 119 1.28 -20.57 21.96
C GLY A 119 1.56 -21.48 20.78
N SER A 120 0.54 -22.21 20.36
CA SER A 120 0.57 -23.05 19.16
C SER A 120 -0.61 -22.71 18.26
N ILE A 121 -0.38 -22.68 16.95
CA ILE A 121 -1.43 -22.42 15.97
C ILE A 121 -2.43 -23.57 15.96
N ASP A 122 -3.68 -23.27 16.29
CA ASP A 122 -4.80 -24.22 16.28
C ASP A 122 -5.43 -24.31 14.89
N TYR A 123 -5.56 -23.17 14.22
CA TYR A 123 -6.18 -23.06 12.90
C TYR A 123 -5.60 -21.88 12.11
N VAL A 124 -5.45 -22.03 10.80
CA VAL A 124 -4.97 -21.02 9.85
C VAL A 124 -5.79 -21.12 8.56
N ASP A 125 -6.30 -19.99 8.10
CA ASP A 125 -6.77 -19.80 6.73
C ASP A 125 -6.37 -18.41 6.20
N ALA A 126 -6.82 -18.06 4.99
CA ALA A 126 -6.51 -16.76 4.37
C ALA A 126 -7.18 -15.55 5.06
N THR A 127 -8.17 -15.79 5.93
CA THR A 127 -9.02 -14.76 6.55
C THR A 127 -8.81 -14.64 8.06
N ARG A 128 -8.28 -15.67 8.73
CA ARG A 128 -8.05 -15.70 10.16
C ARG A 128 -7.01 -16.72 10.59
N ILE A 129 -6.38 -16.41 11.71
CA ILE A 129 -5.43 -17.26 12.43
C ILE A 129 -5.93 -17.42 13.87
N VAL A 130 -6.00 -18.66 14.34
CA VAL A 130 -6.39 -18.97 15.72
C VAL A 130 -5.18 -19.53 16.48
N LEU A 131 -4.79 -18.81 17.53
CA LEU A 131 -3.68 -19.17 18.40
C LEU A 131 -4.21 -19.77 19.70
N LYS A 132 -3.74 -20.97 20.04
CA LYS A 132 -3.98 -21.60 21.34
C LYS A 132 -2.89 -21.20 22.32
N THR A 133 -3.26 -20.40 23.32
CA THR A 133 -2.37 -19.96 24.39
C THR A 133 -2.74 -20.64 25.71
N LYS A 134 -1.95 -20.39 26.76
CA LYS A 134 -2.29 -20.84 28.12
C LYS A 134 -3.56 -20.18 28.68
N GLU A 135 -3.92 -19.00 28.18
CA GLU A 135 -5.05 -18.20 28.64
C GLU A 135 -6.34 -18.45 27.82
N GLY A 136 -6.26 -19.23 26.74
CA GLY A 136 -7.39 -19.56 25.88
C GLY A 136 -7.07 -19.43 24.39
N LEU A 137 -8.11 -19.38 23.55
CA LEU A 137 -7.98 -19.16 22.12
C LEU A 137 -7.96 -17.66 21.82
N LYS A 138 -7.01 -17.22 21.00
CA LYS A 138 -6.90 -15.83 20.50
C LYS A 138 -7.08 -15.84 18.99
N ASN A 139 -7.99 -15.02 18.50
CA ASN A 139 -8.30 -14.92 17.07
C ASN A 139 -7.65 -13.66 16.49
N TYR A 140 -6.97 -13.84 15.36
CA TYR A 140 -6.41 -12.76 14.55
C TYR A 140 -7.12 -12.77 13.20
N ASN A 141 -7.73 -11.65 12.81
CA ASN A 141 -8.38 -11.54 11.51
C ASN A 141 -7.38 -10.97 10.49
N LEU A 142 -7.45 -11.46 9.26
CA LEU A 142 -6.60 -11.06 8.15
C LEU A 142 -7.43 -10.25 7.15
N ASP A 143 -6.94 -9.07 6.78
CA ASP A 143 -7.53 -8.30 5.68
C ASP A 143 -7.21 -8.94 4.34
N THR A 144 -8.22 -9.08 3.48
CA THR A 144 -8.11 -9.66 2.14
C THR A 144 -8.67 -8.67 1.12
N PHE A 145 -7.81 -8.13 0.24
CA PHE A 145 -8.17 -7.13 -0.77
C PHE A 145 -8.92 -5.91 -0.22
N VAL A 146 -8.43 -5.34 0.89
CA VAL A 146 -9.00 -4.12 1.47
C VAL A 146 -8.36 -2.89 0.82
N ARG A 147 -9.17 -1.89 0.48
CA ARG A 147 -8.69 -0.66 -0.15
C ARG A 147 -7.89 0.20 0.83
N SER A 148 -6.69 0.61 0.44
CA SER A 148 -5.91 1.63 1.15
C SER A 148 -6.34 3.05 0.77
N ASN A 149 -5.90 4.05 1.54
CA ASN A 149 -6.19 5.46 1.23
C ASN A 149 -5.65 5.91 -0.14
N GLN A 150 -4.54 5.32 -0.60
CA GLN A 150 -3.94 5.60 -1.90
C GLN A 150 -4.51 4.72 -3.02
N GLY A 151 -5.52 3.90 -2.73
CA GLY A 151 -6.14 3.01 -3.71
C GLY A 151 -5.34 1.75 -4.01
N THR A 152 -4.37 1.37 -3.17
CA THR A 152 -3.65 0.10 -3.26
C THR A 152 -4.37 -1.00 -2.46
N SER A 153 -4.03 -2.26 -2.72
CA SER A 153 -4.58 -3.40 -1.98
C SER A 153 -3.82 -3.65 -0.67
N LEU A 154 -4.54 -3.73 0.43
CA LEU A 154 -4.10 -4.28 1.71
C LEU A 154 -4.55 -5.74 1.76
N THR A 155 -3.60 -6.64 1.61
CA THR A 155 -3.84 -8.09 1.66
C THR A 155 -2.80 -8.72 2.57
N HIS A 156 -3.27 -9.52 3.51
CA HIS A 156 -2.39 -10.31 4.37
C HIS A 156 -2.23 -11.72 3.84
N VAL A 157 -1.03 -12.28 4.04
CA VAL A 157 -0.71 -13.66 3.70
C VAL A 157 -0.24 -14.37 4.98
N PRO A 158 -0.92 -15.44 5.44
CA PRO A 158 -0.50 -16.17 6.62
C PRO A 158 0.85 -16.85 6.39
N LEU A 159 1.79 -16.62 7.31
CA LEU A 159 3.15 -17.18 7.26
C LEU A 159 3.23 -18.51 8.03
N VAL A 160 2.45 -18.63 9.10
CA VAL A 160 2.47 -19.77 10.02
C VAL A 160 1.59 -20.93 9.55
N LYS A 161 1.93 -22.14 10.00
CA LYS A 161 1.16 -23.37 9.69
C LYS A 161 0.46 -23.91 10.92
N GLN A 162 -0.62 -24.67 10.70
CA GLN A 162 -1.31 -25.37 11.79
C GLN A 162 -0.34 -26.26 12.58
N GLY A 163 -0.42 -26.20 13.91
CA GLY A 163 0.46 -26.93 14.83
C GLY A 163 1.81 -26.27 15.11
N GLN A 164 2.17 -25.20 14.41
CA GLN A 164 3.42 -24.47 14.65
C GLN A 164 3.40 -23.78 16.02
N LYS A 165 4.51 -23.87 16.77
CA LYS A 165 4.71 -23.09 17.99
C LYS A 165 5.16 -21.68 17.61
N VAL A 166 4.59 -20.69 18.29
CA VAL A 166 4.90 -19.28 18.08
C VAL A 166 5.20 -18.60 19.41
N GLU A 167 6.11 -17.64 19.35
CA GLU A 167 6.51 -16.82 20.49
C GLU A 167 5.87 -15.44 20.42
N LYS A 168 5.75 -14.79 21.58
CA LYS A 168 5.32 -13.39 21.66
C LYS A 168 6.28 -12.51 20.86
N GLY A 169 5.71 -11.68 19.98
CA GLY A 169 6.47 -10.80 19.08
C GLY A 169 6.77 -11.41 17.72
N GLN A 170 6.43 -12.68 17.48
CA GLN A 170 6.61 -13.32 16.18
C GLN A 170 5.53 -12.87 15.19
N VAL A 171 5.93 -12.63 13.93
CA VAL A 171 5.01 -12.35 12.82
C VAL A 171 4.24 -13.62 12.43
N LEU A 172 2.92 -13.54 12.43
CA LEU A 172 1.98 -14.61 12.09
C LEU A 172 1.53 -14.53 10.62
N ALA A 173 1.35 -13.32 10.10
CA ALA A 173 0.99 -13.06 8.72
C ALA A 173 1.72 -11.81 8.20
N ASP A 174 2.17 -11.92 6.96
CA ASP A 174 2.76 -10.81 6.23
C ASP A 174 1.67 -9.88 5.72
N GLY A 175 1.94 -8.58 5.74
CA GLY A 175 1.09 -7.55 5.15
C GLY A 175 1.54 -7.16 3.74
N PRO A 176 0.97 -6.10 3.16
CA PRO A 176 1.46 -5.54 1.90
C PRO A 176 2.91 -5.09 2.02
N SER A 177 3.73 -5.37 1.00
CA SER A 177 5.17 -5.06 0.97
C SER A 177 5.98 -5.69 2.11
N ILE A 178 5.62 -6.90 2.55
CA ILE A 178 6.36 -7.67 3.56
C ILE A 178 6.54 -9.09 3.02
N ASP A 179 7.74 -9.66 3.18
CA ASP A 179 8.05 -11.05 2.88
C ASP A 179 8.72 -11.69 4.10
N LYS A 180 8.10 -12.73 4.66
CA LYS A 180 8.60 -13.49 5.83
C LYS A 180 8.92 -12.61 7.04
N GLY A 181 8.10 -11.58 7.28
CA GLY A 181 8.27 -10.63 8.36
C GLY A 181 9.32 -9.54 8.13
N GLU A 182 9.93 -9.45 6.95
CA GLU A 182 10.84 -8.37 6.57
C GLU A 182 10.18 -7.41 5.59
N LEU A 183 10.51 -6.12 5.70
CA LEU A 183 10.05 -5.11 4.77
C LEU A 183 10.58 -5.40 3.35
N ALA A 184 9.65 -5.60 2.42
CA ALA A 184 9.91 -5.96 1.03
C ALA A 184 9.16 -4.99 0.11
N LEU A 185 9.74 -3.81 -0.12
CA LEU A 185 9.12 -2.74 -0.93
C LEU A 185 9.11 -3.04 -2.44
N GLY A 186 9.83 -4.05 -2.91
CA GLY A 186 10.00 -4.32 -4.32
C GLY A 186 10.53 -5.72 -4.62
N GLN A 187 11.40 -5.80 -5.63
CA GLN A 187 11.88 -7.05 -6.22
C GLN A 187 13.40 -7.01 -6.43
N ASN A 188 14.03 -8.18 -6.30
CA ASN A 188 15.46 -8.35 -6.62
C ASN A 188 15.58 -8.73 -8.10
N VAL A 189 16.25 -7.89 -8.90
CA VAL A 189 16.43 -8.13 -10.34
C VAL A 189 17.90 -8.17 -10.71
N VAL A 190 18.23 -8.93 -11.76
CA VAL A 190 19.59 -8.93 -12.34
C VAL A 190 19.75 -7.67 -13.18
N VAL A 191 20.73 -6.85 -12.81
CA VAL A 191 21.05 -5.58 -13.50
C VAL A 191 22.42 -5.69 -14.15
N ALA A 192 22.52 -5.22 -15.39
CA ALA A 192 23.79 -5.08 -16.10
C ALA A 192 24.06 -3.60 -16.38
N PHE A 193 25.22 -3.10 -15.93
CA PHE A 193 25.67 -1.74 -16.23
C PHE A 193 26.39 -1.73 -17.58
N THR A 194 25.66 -1.41 -18.64
CA THR A 194 26.21 -1.25 -20.01
C THR A 194 25.41 -0.20 -20.76
N THR A 195 25.98 0.38 -21.81
CA THR A 195 25.19 1.11 -22.81
C THR A 195 24.53 0.11 -23.76
N TRP A 196 23.28 0.39 -24.17
CA TRP A 196 22.57 -0.50 -25.08
C TRP A 196 21.77 0.30 -26.12
N ASN A 197 22.37 0.47 -27.30
CA ASN A 197 21.77 1.15 -28.46
C ASN A 197 21.13 2.53 -28.17
N GLY A 198 21.57 3.21 -27.11
CA GLY A 198 21.01 4.50 -26.68
C GLY A 198 19.64 4.44 -26.01
N TYR A 199 19.06 3.25 -25.79
CA TYR A 199 17.77 3.12 -25.10
C TYR A 199 17.84 3.45 -23.61
N ASN A 200 19.03 3.35 -23.01
CA ASN A 200 19.30 3.78 -21.64
C ASN A 200 20.01 5.14 -21.59
N TYR A 201 19.61 6.07 -22.46
CA TYR A 201 20.09 7.45 -22.43
C TYR A 201 19.55 8.19 -21.19
N GLU A 202 20.37 9.05 -20.59
CA GLU A 202 20.09 9.70 -19.29
C GLU A 202 19.77 8.66 -18.20
N ASP A 203 18.58 8.76 -17.59
CA ASP A 203 18.11 7.89 -16.51
C ASP A 203 17.09 6.83 -17.02
N ALA A 204 17.01 6.63 -18.34
CA ALA A 204 16.11 5.63 -18.91
C ALA A 204 16.58 4.20 -18.58
N ILE A 205 15.63 3.35 -18.21
CA ILE A 205 15.87 1.95 -17.85
C ILE A 205 15.30 1.05 -18.95
N ILE A 206 16.11 0.08 -19.39
CA ILE A 206 15.67 -0.97 -20.29
C ILE A 206 15.27 -2.17 -19.45
N VAL A 207 14.04 -2.62 -19.65
CA VAL A 207 13.45 -3.73 -18.90
C VAL A 207 13.28 -4.91 -19.84
N SER A 208 13.62 -6.11 -19.36
CA SER A 208 13.38 -7.35 -20.10
C SER A 208 11.88 -7.66 -20.12
N GLU A 209 11.36 -8.10 -21.27
CA GLU A 209 9.99 -8.61 -21.42
C GLU A 209 9.68 -9.76 -20.44
N ARG A 210 10.71 -10.50 -20.01
CA ARG A 210 10.59 -11.53 -18.97
C ARG A 210 9.96 -10.98 -17.68
N LEU A 211 10.32 -9.75 -17.28
CA LEU A 211 9.80 -9.14 -16.04
C LEU A 211 8.32 -8.80 -16.13
N VAL A 212 7.81 -8.55 -17.34
CA VAL A 212 6.38 -8.32 -17.60
C VAL A 212 5.63 -9.65 -17.64
N SER A 213 6.16 -10.64 -18.36
CA SER A 213 5.50 -11.97 -18.48
C SER A 213 5.46 -12.77 -17.18
N GLU A 214 6.37 -12.51 -16.24
CA GLU A 214 6.40 -13.14 -14.91
C GLU A 214 5.70 -12.29 -13.83
N ASP A 215 4.99 -11.21 -14.20
CA ASP A 215 4.25 -10.33 -13.27
C ASP A 215 5.10 -9.77 -12.11
N VAL A 216 6.41 -9.56 -12.35
CA VAL A 216 7.37 -9.23 -11.28
C VAL A 216 7.02 -7.91 -10.58
N PHE A 217 6.61 -6.90 -11.36
CA PHE A 217 6.26 -5.57 -10.85
C PHE A 217 4.75 -5.28 -10.91
N THR A 218 3.92 -6.32 -10.99
CA THR A 218 2.46 -6.14 -11.05
C THR A 218 1.91 -5.79 -9.66
N SER A 219 1.07 -4.75 -9.60
CA SER A 219 0.40 -4.26 -8.39
C SER A 219 -1.12 -4.34 -8.53
N ILE A 220 -1.83 -4.34 -7.40
CA ILE A 220 -3.30 -4.35 -7.36
C ILE A 220 -3.81 -3.00 -6.88
N HIS A 221 -4.63 -2.38 -7.71
CA HIS A 221 -5.32 -1.13 -7.41
C HIS A 221 -6.82 -1.38 -7.19
N ILE A 222 -7.38 -0.77 -6.15
CA ILE A 222 -8.78 -0.86 -5.80
C ILE A 222 -9.37 0.55 -5.87
N GLU A 223 -10.17 0.77 -6.91
CA GLU A 223 -10.91 2.01 -7.11
C GLU A 223 -12.33 1.90 -6.56
N GLU A 224 -12.82 3.00 -5.99
CA GLU A 224 -14.16 3.09 -5.45
C GLU A 224 -14.94 4.15 -6.21
N TYR A 225 -16.05 3.74 -6.82
CA TYR A 225 -16.96 4.64 -7.51
C TYR A 225 -18.27 4.72 -6.74
N THR A 226 -18.71 5.94 -6.47
CA THR A 226 -19.95 6.20 -5.73
C THR A 226 -20.94 6.94 -6.62
N ILE A 227 -22.21 6.51 -6.55
CA ILE A 227 -23.34 7.21 -7.14
C ILE A 227 -24.44 7.38 -6.11
N GLU A 228 -24.94 8.60 -6.01
CA GLU A 228 -26.03 8.93 -5.10
C GLU A 228 -27.35 9.00 -5.85
N ARG A 229 -28.41 8.52 -5.20
CA ARG A 229 -29.79 8.73 -5.59
C ARG A 229 -30.31 10.00 -4.93
N ARG A 230 -30.61 11.04 -5.71
CA ARG A 230 -31.07 12.33 -5.18
C ARG A 230 -32.56 12.56 -5.43
N GLN A 231 -33.19 13.33 -4.54
CA GLN A 231 -34.53 13.87 -4.78
C GLN A 231 -34.40 15.15 -5.58
N THR A 232 -34.90 15.16 -6.82
CA THR A 232 -34.93 16.36 -7.65
C THR A 232 -36.30 17.04 -7.56
N LYS A 233 -36.40 18.29 -8.05
CA LYS A 233 -37.69 19.00 -8.15
C LYS A 233 -38.68 18.31 -9.09
N GLN A 234 -38.19 17.52 -10.04
CA GLN A 234 -38.99 16.85 -11.07
C GLN A 234 -39.38 15.41 -10.68
N GLY A 235 -38.87 14.91 -9.55
CA GLY A 235 -39.13 13.58 -9.02
C GLY A 235 -37.89 12.97 -8.36
N ALA A 236 -38.07 11.80 -7.74
CA ALA A 236 -36.97 11.03 -7.21
C ALA A 236 -36.16 10.42 -8.36
N GLU A 237 -34.83 10.48 -8.31
CA GLU A 237 -34.02 9.58 -9.13
C GLU A 237 -34.30 8.13 -8.74
N GLU A 238 -34.15 7.20 -9.67
CA GLU A 238 -34.35 5.77 -9.41
C GLU A 238 -33.14 4.98 -9.89
N ILE A 239 -32.76 3.97 -9.13
CA ILE A 239 -31.76 2.98 -9.55
C ILE A 239 -32.55 1.84 -10.18
N THR A 240 -32.26 1.54 -11.44
CA THR A 240 -33.01 0.53 -12.21
C THR A 240 -32.20 0.05 -13.40
N ARG A 241 -32.44 -1.21 -13.79
CA ARG A 241 -31.97 -1.79 -15.05
C ARG A 241 -32.63 -1.15 -16.27
N GLU A 242 -33.81 -0.54 -16.13
CA GLU A 242 -34.57 0.04 -17.24
C GLU A 242 -34.09 1.44 -17.65
N ILE A 243 -32.94 1.51 -18.32
CA ILE A 243 -32.35 2.79 -18.74
C ILE A 243 -32.80 3.13 -20.18
N PRO A 244 -33.33 4.34 -20.47
CA PRO A 244 -33.77 4.71 -21.82
C PRO A 244 -32.60 4.79 -22.81
N ASN A 245 -32.85 4.47 -24.09
CA ASN A 245 -31.88 4.63 -25.20
C ASN A 245 -30.59 3.82 -25.08
N ILE A 246 -30.58 2.75 -24.28
CA ILE A 246 -29.44 1.84 -24.12
C ILE A 246 -29.80 0.46 -24.65
N SER A 247 -28.91 -0.14 -25.44
CA SER A 247 -29.05 -1.50 -25.97
C SER A 247 -29.03 -2.57 -24.86
N GLU A 248 -29.66 -3.73 -25.10
CA GLU A 248 -29.64 -4.83 -24.13
C GLU A 248 -28.21 -5.32 -23.82
N ASN A 249 -27.34 -5.32 -24.83
CA ASN A 249 -25.93 -5.70 -24.67
C ASN A 249 -25.17 -4.80 -23.68
N ALA A 250 -25.50 -3.52 -23.61
CA ALA A 250 -24.88 -2.61 -22.65
C ALA A 250 -25.43 -2.79 -21.22
N ARG A 251 -26.54 -3.51 -21.05
CA ARG A 251 -27.14 -3.87 -19.75
C ARG A 251 -26.87 -5.31 -19.35
N LYS A 252 -26.02 -6.03 -20.10
CA LYS A 252 -25.75 -7.46 -19.87
C LYS A 252 -25.19 -7.75 -18.48
N PHE A 253 -24.47 -6.79 -17.90
CA PHE A 253 -23.80 -6.92 -16.62
C PHE A 253 -24.63 -6.46 -15.42
N LEU A 254 -25.79 -5.84 -15.67
CA LEU A 254 -26.68 -5.37 -14.61
C LEU A 254 -27.61 -6.50 -14.15
N ASP A 255 -27.82 -6.58 -12.84
CA ASP A 255 -28.86 -7.37 -12.20
C ASP A 255 -30.24 -6.70 -12.37
N ASP A 256 -31.28 -7.33 -11.79
CA ASP A 256 -32.66 -6.84 -11.89
C ASP A 256 -32.87 -5.49 -11.16
N ASP A 257 -32.04 -5.20 -10.16
CA ASP A 257 -32.05 -3.91 -9.44
C ASP A 257 -31.30 -2.81 -10.21
N GLY A 258 -30.58 -3.15 -11.29
CA GLY A 258 -29.77 -2.22 -12.06
C GLY A 258 -28.36 -2.01 -11.51
N LEU A 259 -27.82 -2.93 -10.72
CA LEU A 259 -26.44 -2.92 -10.26
C LEU A 259 -25.60 -3.94 -11.02
N VAL A 260 -24.33 -3.64 -11.25
CA VAL A 260 -23.38 -4.60 -11.82
C VAL A 260 -23.25 -5.84 -10.93
N ILE A 261 -23.00 -7.00 -11.53
CA ILE A 261 -22.82 -8.25 -10.78
C ILE A 261 -21.37 -8.34 -10.26
N ILE A 262 -21.20 -8.77 -9.00
CA ILE A 262 -19.87 -9.01 -8.41
C ILE A 262 -19.14 -10.13 -9.19
N GLY A 263 -17.85 -9.92 -9.46
CA GLY A 263 -17.01 -10.81 -10.26
C GLY A 263 -17.04 -10.51 -11.76
N THR A 264 -17.82 -9.52 -12.20
CA THR A 264 -17.84 -9.11 -13.61
C THR A 264 -16.58 -8.34 -13.97
N GLU A 265 -15.95 -8.70 -15.09
CA GLU A 265 -14.91 -7.92 -15.74
C GLU A 265 -15.55 -6.80 -16.56
N VAL A 266 -15.17 -5.55 -16.26
CA VAL A 266 -15.74 -4.34 -16.86
C VAL A 266 -14.69 -3.57 -17.64
N LYS A 267 -15.14 -2.90 -18.70
CA LYS A 267 -14.31 -2.08 -19.59
C LYS A 267 -14.81 -0.63 -19.58
N PRO A 268 -13.99 0.32 -20.09
CA PRO A 268 -14.41 1.71 -20.20
C PRO A 268 -15.78 1.86 -20.89
N GLY A 269 -16.70 2.59 -20.25
CA GLY A 269 -18.05 2.83 -20.76
C GLY A 269 -19.13 1.83 -20.33
N ASP A 270 -18.75 0.67 -19.78
CA ASP A 270 -19.70 -0.27 -19.19
C ASP A 270 -20.44 0.36 -18.00
N ILE A 271 -21.69 -0.06 -17.80
CA ILE A 271 -22.57 0.52 -16.77
C ILE A 271 -22.37 -0.24 -15.46
N LEU A 272 -21.94 0.47 -14.43
CA LEU A 272 -21.79 -0.07 -13.07
C LEU A 272 -23.10 0.00 -12.29
N VAL A 273 -23.82 1.11 -12.40
CA VAL A 273 -25.09 1.33 -11.71
C VAL A 273 -26.03 2.09 -12.62
N GLY A 274 -27.12 1.45 -13.00
CA GLY A 274 -28.20 2.05 -13.77
C GLY A 274 -28.95 3.09 -12.94
N LYS A 275 -28.88 4.36 -13.33
CA LYS A 275 -29.61 5.44 -12.66
C LYS A 275 -30.38 6.26 -13.67
N VAL A 276 -31.67 6.47 -13.38
CA VAL A 276 -32.56 7.30 -14.20
C VAL A 276 -33.02 8.52 -13.40
N THR A 277 -32.98 9.67 -14.06
CA THR A 277 -33.47 10.93 -13.50
C THR A 277 -34.75 11.34 -14.23
N PRO A 278 -35.87 11.57 -13.53
CA PRO A 278 -37.09 12.06 -14.17
C PRO A 278 -36.84 13.43 -14.81
N LYS A 279 -37.25 13.57 -16.07
CA LYS A 279 -37.21 14.82 -16.82
C LYS A 279 -38.60 15.46 -16.80
N GLY A 280 -38.63 16.77 -16.61
CA GLY A 280 -39.80 17.59 -16.93
C GLY A 280 -40.14 17.51 -18.41
N GLN A 281 -41.41 17.72 -18.76
CA GLN A 281 -41.85 17.73 -20.15
C GLN A 281 -41.17 18.88 -20.91
N THR A 282 -40.25 18.53 -21.81
CA THR A 282 -39.72 19.46 -22.83
C THR A 282 -40.67 19.51 -24.01
N GLN A 283 -41.00 20.73 -24.50
CA GLN A 283 -41.69 20.86 -25.78
C GLN A 283 -40.77 20.39 -26.90
N LEU A 284 -41.15 19.28 -27.54
CA LEU A 284 -40.46 18.76 -28.73
C LEU A 284 -40.71 19.70 -29.93
N SER A 285 -39.70 19.83 -30.79
CA SER A 285 -39.85 20.58 -32.05
C SER A 285 -40.86 19.90 -32.98
N PRO A 286 -41.43 20.61 -33.98
CA PRO A 286 -42.30 19.99 -34.98
C PRO A 286 -41.66 18.78 -35.68
N GLU A 287 -40.36 18.81 -35.93
CA GLU A 287 -39.58 17.73 -36.55
C GLU A 287 -39.50 16.50 -35.63
N ASP A 288 -39.21 16.69 -34.35
CA ASP A 288 -39.17 15.61 -33.36
C ASP A 288 -40.55 14.99 -33.12
N LYS A 289 -41.62 15.81 -33.15
CA LYS A 289 -43.00 15.32 -33.08
C LYS A 289 -43.36 14.46 -34.28
N LEU A 290 -42.91 14.84 -35.48
CA LEU A 290 -43.11 14.05 -36.69
C LEU A 290 -42.36 12.72 -36.61
N LEU A 291 -41.10 12.73 -36.19
CA LEU A 291 -40.32 11.50 -35.96
C LEU A 291 -41.00 10.58 -34.95
N GLN A 292 -41.49 11.13 -33.84
CA GLN A 292 -42.20 10.36 -32.83
C GLN A 292 -43.50 9.73 -33.36
N ALA A 293 -44.24 10.44 -34.21
CA ALA A 293 -45.45 9.93 -34.84
C ALA A 293 -45.17 8.81 -35.86
N ILE A 294 -44.03 8.86 -36.55
CA ILE A 294 -43.61 7.85 -37.53
C ILE A 294 -43.12 6.57 -36.84
N PHE A 295 -42.26 6.69 -35.83
CA PHE A 295 -41.62 5.53 -35.19
C PHE A 295 -42.39 4.97 -33.99
N GLY A 296 -43.42 5.68 -33.50
CA GLY A 296 -44.21 5.25 -32.35
C GLY A 296 -43.39 5.14 -31.04
N GLU A 297 -42.17 5.66 -31.02
CA GLU A 297 -41.31 5.65 -29.83
C GLU A 297 -41.92 6.56 -28.76
N LYS A 298 -42.50 5.94 -27.73
CA LYS A 298 -42.78 6.64 -26.48
C LYS A 298 -41.44 6.95 -25.83
N SER A 299 -40.93 8.16 -26.04
CA SER A 299 -39.80 8.67 -25.28
C SER A 299 -40.19 8.63 -23.79
N LYS A 300 -39.59 7.69 -23.04
CA LYS A 300 -39.75 7.67 -21.58
C LYS A 300 -39.21 9.02 -21.07
N ASN A 301 -39.97 9.72 -20.22
CA ASN A 301 -39.61 11.03 -19.64
C ASN A 301 -38.50 10.91 -18.58
N VAL A 302 -37.48 10.09 -18.84
CA VAL A 302 -36.34 9.88 -17.95
C VAL A 302 -35.04 10.10 -18.72
N LYS A 303 -34.02 10.57 -18.02
CA LYS A 303 -32.65 10.71 -18.52
C LYS A 303 -31.79 9.61 -17.93
N ASP A 304 -30.91 9.04 -18.74
CA ASP A 304 -29.78 8.26 -18.23
C ASP A 304 -28.81 9.17 -17.44
N ASN A 305 -28.58 8.83 -16.18
CA ASN A 305 -27.57 9.42 -15.31
C ASN A 305 -26.77 8.32 -14.59
N SER A 306 -26.61 7.18 -15.26
CA SER A 306 -25.98 5.96 -14.73
C SER A 306 -24.49 6.16 -14.47
N LEU A 307 -23.98 5.41 -13.48
CA LEU A 307 -22.54 5.31 -13.23
C LEU A 307 -21.92 4.38 -14.26
N ARG A 308 -20.86 4.85 -14.92
CA ARG A 308 -20.11 4.09 -15.91
C ARG A 308 -18.63 4.04 -15.54
N VAL A 309 -17.93 3.02 -16.01
CA VAL A 309 -16.49 2.91 -15.86
C VAL A 309 -15.81 4.06 -16.62
N PRO A 310 -14.91 4.83 -15.98
CA PRO A 310 -14.21 5.94 -16.62
C PRO A 310 -13.28 5.46 -17.75
N ASN A 311 -12.87 6.40 -18.61
CA ASN A 311 -11.91 6.09 -19.67
C ASN A 311 -10.57 5.66 -19.08
N GLY A 312 -10.06 4.52 -19.53
CA GLY A 312 -8.82 3.93 -19.03
C GLY A 312 -8.97 3.07 -17.76
N GLY A 313 -10.18 3.01 -17.18
CA GLY A 313 -10.48 2.07 -16.10
C GLY A 313 -10.91 0.72 -16.68
N GLU A 314 -10.22 -0.34 -16.28
CA GLU A 314 -10.62 -1.73 -16.54
C GLU A 314 -10.34 -2.55 -15.28
N GLY A 315 -11.12 -3.60 -15.06
CA GLY A 315 -10.94 -4.45 -13.89
C GLY A 315 -12.14 -5.30 -13.55
N ILE A 316 -12.12 -5.87 -12.34
CA ILE A 316 -13.14 -6.81 -11.87
C ILE A 316 -13.90 -6.18 -10.69
N ILE A 317 -15.23 -6.27 -10.71
CA ILE A 317 -16.06 -5.79 -9.61
C ILE A 317 -15.89 -6.69 -8.39
N GLN A 318 -15.24 -6.17 -7.35
CA GLN A 318 -14.99 -6.92 -6.12
C GLN A 318 -16.17 -6.87 -5.14
N ALA A 319 -16.75 -5.70 -4.92
CA ALA A 319 -17.77 -5.50 -3.89
C ALA A 319 -18.71 -4.35 -4.23
N ILE A 320 -19.94 -4.45 -3.72
CA ILE A 320 -20.97 -3.42 -3.88
C ILE A 320 -21.56 -3.14 -2.51
N LYS A 321 -21.60 -1.86 -2.12
CA LYS A 321 -22.19 -1.41 -0.87
C LYS A 321 -23.39 -0.52 -1.16
N ARG A 322 -24.54 -0.88 -0.57
CA ARG A 322 -25.77 -0.08 -0.63
C ARG A 322 -25.97 0.58 0.73
N PHE A 323 -26.05 1.91 0.73
CA PHE A 323 -26.36 2.68 1.93
C PHE A 323 -27.80 3.18 1.84
N PRO A 324 -28.76 2.54 2.53
CA PRO A 324 -30.11 3.05 2.62
C PRO A 324 -30.09 4.38 3.39
N ARG A 325 -31.03 5.26 3.04
CA ARG A 325 -31.26 6.48 3.81
C ARG A 325 -32.08 6.08 5.05
N GLU A 326 -31.54 6.32 6.24
CA GLU A 326 -32.33 6.31 7.49
C GLU A 326 -33.43 7.38 7.45
#